data_AF-A0A1A8U223-F1
#
_entry.id   AF-A0A1A8U223-F1
#
_cell.length_a   1.000
_cell.length_b   1.000
_cell.length_c   1.000
_cell.angle_alpha   90.00
_cell.angle_beta   90.00
_cell.angle_gamma   90.00
#
_symmetry.space_group_name_H-M   'P 1'
#
loop_
_entity.id
_entity.type
_entity.pdbx_description
1 polymer ?
#
loop_
_entity_poly.entity_id
_entity_poly.type
_entity_poly.pdbx_seq_one_letter_code
_entity_poly.pdbx_strand_id
1 'polypeptide(L)' 'NTIMDYTRVLVLDKGRVAEFDTPTNLISRRGIFYGMAKDAGLAQ' A
#
# COMPACT_ATOMS: atom_id res chain seq x y z
N ASN A 1 9.77 -3.20 11.70
CA ASN A 1 10.10 -2.08 10.80
C ASN A 1 9.90 -2.49 9.36
N THR A 2 8.65 -2.73 8.97
CA THR A 2 8.20 -3.01 7.59
C THR A 2 7.47 -1.80 7.04
N ILE A 3 7.07 -1.84 5.76
CA ILE A 3 6.29 -0.76 5.12
C ILE A 3 4.97 -0.46 5.87
N MET A 4 4.47 -1.43 6.66
CA MET A 4 3.26 -1.31 7.46
C MET A 4 3.44 -0.48 8.73
N ASP A 5 4.68 -0.24 9.18
CA ASP A 5 4.99 0.51 10.40
C ASP A 5 5.12 2.03 10.15
N TYR A 6 5.08 2.44 8.88
CA TYR A 6 5.26 3.85 8.50
C TYR A 6 3.96 4.64 8.57
N THR A 7 4.10 5.93 8.82
CA THR A 7 2.98 6.86 8.97
C THR A 7 2.22 7.07 7.66
N ARG A 8 2.90 6.98 6.51
CA ARG A 8 2.33 7.10 5.16
C ARG A 8 3.13 6.28 4.15
N VAL A 9 2.46 5.82 3.11
CA VAL A 9 3.01 5.05 2.00
C VAL A 9 2.69 5.75 0.68
N LEU A 10 3.69 5.84 -0.19
CA LEU A 10 3.56 6.35 -1.55
C LEU A 10 3.68 5.17 -2.54
N VAL A 11 2.64 4.95 -3.34
CA VAL A 11 2.64 3.96 -4.42
C VAL A 11 2.81 4.68 -5.74
N LEU A 12 3.81 4.26 -6.51
CA LEU A 12 4.07 4.75 -7.85
C LEU A 12 3.63 3.70 -8.88
N ASP A 13 2.88 4.12 -9.90
CA ASP A 13 2.59 3.32 -11.09
C ASP A 13 2.99 4.11 -12.34
N LYS A 14 3.79 3.48 -13.22
CA LYS A 14 4.26 4.06 -14.50
C LYS A 14 4.83 5.47 -14.36
N GLY A 15 5.58 5.72 -13.29
CA GLY A 15 6.24 7.00 -13.03
C GLY A 15 5.31 8.10 -12.50
N ARG A 16 4.10 7.76 -12.07
CA ARG A 16 3.15 8.70 -11.45
C ARG A 16 2.70 8.18 -10.08
N VAL A 17 2.29 9.11 -9.22
CA VAL A 17 1.69 8.76 -7.93
C VAL A 17 0.32 8.15 -8.19
N ALA A 18 0.16 6.89 -7.79
CA ALA A 18 -1.10 6.16 -7.89
C ALA A 18 -1.88 6.23 -6.57
N GLU A 19 -1.20 6.03 -5.44
CA GLU A 19 -1.80 6.08 -4.11
C GLU A 19 -0.85 6.76 -3.11
N PHE A 20 -1.42 7.54 -2.17
CA PHE A 20 -0.66 8.15 -1.10
C PHE A 20 -1.51 8.31 0.16
N ASP A 21 -1.34 7.42 1.12
CA ASP A 21 -2.07 7.45 2.39
C ASP A 21 -1.40 6.54 3.45
N THR A 22 -1.99 6.40 4.64
CA THR A 22 -1.57 5.43 5.65
C THR A 22 -1.75 3.99 5.15
N PRO A 23 -0.89 3.02 5.57
CA PRO A 23 -1.02 1.63 5.15
C PRO A 23 -2.42 1.04 5.40
N THR A 24 -3.03 1.39 6.54
CA THR A 24 -4.38 0.93 6.92
C THR A 24 -5.44 1.42 5.95
N ASN A 25 -5.38 2.70 5.56
CA ASN A 25 -6.29 3.27 4.57
C ASN A 25 -6.10 2.62 3.19
N LEU A 26 -4.84 2.42 2.77
CA LEU A 26 -4.54 1.81 1.48
C LEU A 26 -4.99 0.34 1.40
N ILE A 27 -4.87 -0.43 2.49
CA ILE A 27 -5.43 -1.79 2.57
C ILE A 27 -6.95 -1.77 2.50
N SER A 28 -7.61 -0.86 3.24
CA SER A 28 -9.07 -0.75 3.24
C SER A 28 -9.63 -0.38 1.86
N ARG A 29 -8.94 0.46 1.10
CA ARG A 29 -9.30 0.84 -0.28
C ARG A 29 -9.24 -0.32 -1.26
N ARG A 30 -8.55 -1.42 -0.92
CA ARG A 30 -8.35 -2.60 -1.79
C ARG A 30 -7.78 -2.24 -3.18
N GLY A 31 -6.89 -1.24 -3.22
CA GLY A 31 -6.22 -0.77 -4.44
C GLY A 31 -4.92 -1.50 -4.76
N ILE A 32 -4.01 -0.83 -5.46
CA ILE A 32 -2.71 -1.38 -5.88
C ILE A 32 -1.90 -1.85 -4.68
N PHE A 33 -1.86 -1.03 -3.62
CA PHE A 33 -1.17 -1.40 -2.37
C PHE A 33 -1.68 -2.70 -1.77
N TYR A 34 -3.01 -2.88 -1.74
CA TYR A 34 -3.61 -4.10 -1.22
C TYR A 34 -3.26 -5.32 -2.06
N GLY A 35 -3.26 -5.20 -3.40
CA GLY A 35 -2.80 -6.27 -4.29
C GLY A 35 -1.36 -6.69 -3.98
N MET A 36 -0.45 -5.72 -3.90
CA MET A 36 0.95 -5.98 -3.53
C MET A 36 1.07 -6.63 -2.13
N ALA A 37 0.34 -6.11 -1.14
CA ALA A 37 0.37 -6.64 0.21
C ALA A 37 -0.20 -8.06 0.28
N LYS A 38 -1.24 -8.36 -0.48
CA LYS A 38 -1.84 -9.70 -0.57
C LYS A 38 -0.89 -10.69 -1.24
N ASP A 39 -0.28 -10.30 -2.36
CA ASP A 39 0.68 -11.13 -3.09
C ASP A 39 1.94 -11.42 -2.25
N ALA A 40 2.32 -10.47 -1.39
CA ALA A 40 3.41 -10.64 -0.43
C ALA A 40 3.02 -11.41 0.85
N GLY A 41 1.75 -11.81 1.01
CA GLY A 41 1.25 -12.50 2.21
C GLY A 41 1.15 -11.61 3.46
N LEU A 42 1.11 -10.29 3.29
CA LEU A 42 1.06 -9.27 4.35
C LEU A 42 -0.37 -8.79 4.65
N ALA A 43 -1.33 -9.05 3.77
CA ALA A 43 -2.75 -8.71 3.94
C ALA A 43 -3.64 -9.89 3.54
N GLN A 44 -4.69 -10.15 4.32
CA GLN A 44 -5.67 -11.22 4.09
C GLN A 44 -7.09 -10.64 3.96
#